data_AF-A0A212KFY3-F1
#
_entry.id   AF-A0A212KFY3-F1
#
_cell.length_a   1.000
_cell.length_b   1.000
_cell.length_c   1.000
_cell.angle_alpha   90.00
_cell.angle_beta   90.00
_cell.angle_gamma   90.00
#
_symmetry.space_group_name_H-M   'P 1'
#
loop_
_entity.id
_entity.type
_entity.pdbx_description
1 polymer ?
#
loop_
_entity_poly.entity_id
_entity_poly.type
_entity_poly.pdbx_seq_one_letter_code
_entity_poly.pdbx_strand_id
1 'polypeptide(L)'
;MLLMDSGGSMDSYSSLCASLFQAVSKSNHFRDLKVYYFHNCIKTHLYTTPRISYRESLKTDWVLNNLDGEYRVIIVGDALMDSSELMGSGYFAYKRDVPSGLQWLRRFKERYRHLVWLTPEDNDSLANTFWGESYLILKREVDMHTLTVENLTSVIKKLMVAR
;
A
#
# COMPACT_ATOMS: atom_id res chain seq x y z
N MET A 1 -0.63 5.91 -9.29
CA MET A 1 -1.48 5.86 -8.08
C MET A 1 -0.57 5.59 -6.90
N LEU A 2 -0.69 6.40 -5.86
CA LEU A 2 0.06 6.27 -4.61
C LEU A 2 -0.93 5.85 -3.51
N LEU A 3 -0.69 4.71 -2.87
CA LEU A 3 -1.47 4.19 -1.76
C LEU A 3 -0.61 4.25 -0.51
N MET A 4 -1.00 5.04 0.49
CA MET A 4 -0.18 5.29 1.68
C MET A 4 -0.87 4.77 2.93
N ASP A 5 -0.17 3.95 3.69
CA ASP A 5 -0.60 3.55 5.02
C ASP A 5 -0.55 4.76 5.97
N SER A 6 -1.48 4.81 6.92
CA SER A 6 -1.60 5.91 7.87
C SER A 6 -2.14 5.45 9.22
N GLY A 7 -1.61 6.04 10.30
CA GLY A 7 -1.92 5.67 11.67
C GLY A 7 -1.10 4.48 12.17
N GLY A 8 -1.14 4.24 13.49
CA GLY A 8 -0.47 3.09 14.10
C GLY A 8 1.04 3.21 14.03
N SER A 9 1.72 2.13 13.63
CA SER A 9 3.19 2.12 13.48
C SER A 9 3.69 3.14 12.44
N MET A 10 2.84 3.55 11.51
CA MET A 10 3.17 4.56 10.51
C MET A 10 3.25 5.99 11.03
N ASP A 11 2.78 6.28 12.25
CA ASP A 11 2.86 7.62 12.84
C ASP A 11 4.32 8.09 12.99
N SER A 12 5.24 7.16 13.30
CA SER A 12 6.68 7.39 13.37
C SER A 12 7.30 7.83 12.03
N TYR A 13 6.65 7.49 10.91
CA TYR A 13 7.11 7.82 9.55
C TYR A 13 6.29 8.94 8.89
N SER A 14 5.46 9.66 9.64
CA SER A 14 4.60 10.73 9.14
C SER A 14 5.37 11.82 8.36
N SER A 15 6.53 12.26 8.86
CA SER A 15 7.39 13.24 8.18
C SER A 15 7.96 12.72 6.86
N LEU A 16 8.34 11.44 6.80
CA LEU A 16 8.83 10.78 5.58
C LEU A 16 7.71 10.70 4.54
N CYS A 17 6.53 10.24 4.96
CA CYS A 17 5.33 10.17 4.14
C CYS A 17 4.93 11.55 3.57
N ALA A 18 4.95 12.59 4.41
CA ALA A 18 4.68 13.96 3.99
C ALA A 18 5.69 14.45 2.94
N SER A 19 6.98 14.16 3.15
CA SER A 19 8.04 14.55 2.21
C SER A 19 7.90 13.85 0.86
N LEU A 20 7.61 12.55 0.87
CA LEU A 20 7.34 11.77 -0.34
C LEU A 20 6.12 12.34 -1.10
N PHE A 21 5.02 12.60 -0.39
CA PHE A 21 3.81 13.18 -0.99
C PHE A 21 4.10 14.53 -1.65
N GLN A 22 4.86 15.41 -0.97
CA GLN A 22 5.26 16.70 -1.54
C GLN A 22 6.13 16.55 -2.78
N ALA A 23 7.09 15.63 -2.78
CA ALA A 23 7.97 15.37 -3.92
C ALA A 23 7.18 14.82 -5.13
N VAL A 24 6.28 13.86 -4.90
CA VAL A 24 5.44 13.27 -5.93
C VAL A 24 4.43 14.29 -6.49
N SER A 25 3.85 15.14 -5.64
CA SER A 25 2.90 16.17 -6.08
C SER A 25 3.54 17.30 -6.90
N LYS A 26 4.83 17.56 -6.70
CA LYS A 26 5.60 18.55 -7.46
C LYS A 26 6.26 17.98 -8.71
N SER A 27 6.18 16.67 -8.91
CA SER A 27 6.82 15.96 -10.03
C SER A 27 5.96 16.06 -11.30
N ASN A 28 6.56 16.52 -12.39
CA ASN A 28 5.92 16.54 -13.71
C ASN A 28 5.81 15.13 -14.35
N HIS A 29 6.34 14.08 -13.70
CA HIS A 29 6.26 12.72 -14.20
C HIS A 29 4.87 12.09 -14.01
N PHE A 30 4.04 12.63 -13.11
CA PHE A 30 2.73 12.05 -12.78
C PHE A 30 1.59 12.90 -13.36
N ARG A 31 1.25 12.65 -14.63
CA ARG A 31 0.25 13.43 -15.38
C ARG A 31 -1.19 13.28 -14.85
N ASP A 32 -1.50 12.16 -14.19
CA ASP A 32 -2.77 11.91 -13.48
C ASP A 32 -2.48 11.18 -12.14
N LEU A 33 -2.00 11.94 -11.15
CA LEU A 33 -1.70 11.42 -9.83
C LEU A 33 -2.98 11.21 -9.01
N LYS A 34 -3.27 9.96 -8.65
CA LYS A 34 -4.25 9.61 -7.60
C LYS A 34 -3.51 9.21 -6.33
N VAL A 35 -3.89 9.82 -5.20
CA VAL A 35 -3.37 9.49 -3.88
C VAL A 35 -4.53 9.01 -3.01
N TYR A 36 -4.35 7.86 -2.38
CA TYR A 36 -5.28 7.32 -1.40
C TYR A 36 -4.52 6.80 -0.18
N TYR A 37 -5.26 6.63 0.91
CA TYR A 37 -4.75 6.15 2.18
C TYR A 37 -5.49 4.87 2.60
N PHE A 38 -4.83 4.04 3.40
CA PHE A 38 -5.41 2.87 4.05
C PHE A 38 -4.81 2.71 5.46
N HIS A 39 -5.28 1.73 6.23
CA HIS A 39 -4.75 1.39 7.56
C HIS A 39 -4.29 -0.07 7.56
N ASN A 40 -2.98 -0.30 7.73
CA ASN A 40 -2.27 -1.59 7.72
C ASN A 40 -2.33 -2.33 6.37
N CYS A 41 -3.53 -2.57 5.83
CA CYS A 41 -3.73 -3.17 4.51
C CYS A 41 -4.91 -2.54 3.77
N ILE A 42 -4.94 -2.72 2.44
CA ILE A 42 -6.06 -2.30 1.60
C ILE A 42 -7.29 -3.13 1.97
N LYS A 43 -8.41 -2.47 2.25
CA LYS A 43 -9.69 -3.09 2.63
C LYS A 43 -10.82 -2.62 1.73
N THR A 44 -12.06 -2.68 2.20
CA THR A 44 -13.26 -2.27 1.46
C THR A 44 -13.31 -0.79 1.13
N HIS A 45 -12.57 0.05 1.86
CA HIS A 45 -12.49 1.48 1.63
C HIS A 45 -11.04 1.95 1.54
N LEU A 46 -10.82 2.86 0.61
CA LEU A 46 -9.63 3.70 0.51
C LEU A 46 -10.02 5.13 0.92
N TYR A 47 -9.12 5.83 1.59
CA TYR A 47 -9.38 7.16 2.13
C TYR A 47 -8.69 8.23 1.29
N THR A 48 -9.25 9.43 1.22
CA THR A 48 -8.65 10.55 0.47
C THR A 48 -7.80 11.45 1.36
N THR A 49 -7.83 11.25 2.68
CA THR A 49 -7.03 11.99 3.65
C THR A 49 -6.31 11.02 4.61
N PRO A 50 -5.15 11.40 5.17
CA PRO A 50 -4.41 10.57 6.12
C PRO A 50 -5.15 10.40 7.47
N ARG A 51 -6.23 11.14 7.71
CA ARG A 51 -7.02 11.00 8.95
C ARG A 51 -7.90 9.76 8.99
N ILE A 52 -7.98 8.99 7.89
CA ILE A 52 -8.76 7.75 7.78
C ILE A 52 -10.22 7.98 8.21
N SER A 53 -10.83 9.00 7.63
CA SER A 53 -12.23 9.36 7.88
C SER A 53 -13.15 8.67 6.87
N TYR A 54 -14.13 7.88 7.33
CA TYR A 54 -15.11 7.25 6.44
C TYR A 54 -15.88 8.26 5.58
N ARG A 55 -16.04 9.52 6.04
CA ARG A 55 -16.68 10.58 5.25
C ARG A 55 -15.85 11.00 4.03
N GLU A 56 -14.54 10.76 4.11
CA GLU A 56 -13.54 11.07 3.08
C GLU A 56 -12.97 9.76 2.54
N SER A 57 -13.86 8.85 2.13
CA SER A 57 -13.50 7.52 1.64
C SER A 57 -14.23 7.13 0.36
N LEU A 58 -13.64 6.20 -0.38
CA LEU A 58 -14.15 5.59 -1.59
C LEU A 58 -14.16 4.08 -1.42
N LYS A 59 -15.16 3.40 -1.99
CA LYS A 59 -15.16 1.94 -2.05
C LYS A 59 -13.99 1.48 -2.92
N THR A 60 -13.23 0.52 -2.43
CA THR A 60 -12.07 -0.02 -3.15
C THR A 60 -12.47 -0.67 -4.48
N ASP A 61 -13.61 -1.36 -4.55
CA ASP A 61 -14.15 -1.86 -5.81
C ASP A 61 -14.43 -0.74 -6.82
N TRP A 62 -14.88 0.43 -6.36
CA TRP A 62 -15.09 1.57 -7.24
C TRP A 62 -13.75 2.01 -7.87
N VAL A 63 -12.68 2.08 -7.07
CA VAL A 63 -11.34 2.41 -7.57
C VAL A 63 -10.88 1.40 -8.62
N LEU A 64 -11.00 0.10 -8.35
CA LEU A 64 -10.62 -0.96 -9.29
C LEU A 64 -11.41 -0.92 -10.61
N ASN A 65 -12.70 -0.58 -10.54
CA ASN A 65 -13.60 -0.55 -11.69
C ASN A 65 -13.52 0.74 -12.52
N ASN A 66 -13.12 1.87 -11.91
CA ASN A 66 -13.19 3.19 -12.57
C ASN A 66 -11.82 3.77 -12.91
N LEU A 67 -10.73 3.31 -12.29
CA LEU A 67 -9.38 3.73 -12.68
C LEU A 67 -8.80 2.76 -13.72
N ASP A 68 -8.08 3.32 -14.69
CA ASP A 68 -7.43 2.58 -15.78
C ASP A 68 -6.39 1.55 -15.26
N GLY A 69 -6.22 0.41 -15.92
CA GLY A 69 -5.26 -0.64 -15.52
C GLY A 69 -3.82 -0.27 -15.79
N GLU A 70 -3.62 0.73 -16.65
CA GLU A 70 -2.32 1.28 -16.97
C GLU A 70 -1.78 2.17 -15.84
N TYR A 71 -2.57 2.42 -14.80
CA TYR A 71 -2.06 3.03 -13.57
C TYR A 71 -0.92 2.20 -12.98
N ARG A 72 0.18 2.89 -12.72
CA ARG A 72 1.31 2.34 -11.98
C ARG A 72 1.11 2.61 -10.50
N VAL A 73 1.16 1.57 -9.69
CA VAL A 73 0.77 1.58 -8.29
C VAL A 73 2.02 1.50 -7.41
N ILE A 74 2.16 2.47 -6.52
CA ILE A 74 3.15 2.46 -5.45
C ILE A 74 2.37 2.39 -4.15
N ILE A 75 2.60 1.32 -3.39
CA ILE A 75 2.11 1.19 -2.01
C ILE A 75 3.23 1.65 -1.08
N VAL A 76 2.91 2.41 -0.03
CA VAL A 76 3.87 2.85 0.99
C VAL A 76 3.34 2.49 2.36
N GLY A 77 4.08 1.68 3.12
CA GLY A 77 3.72 1.22 4.46
C GLY A 77 4.76 0.24 4.99
N ASP A 78 4.87 0.09 6.30
CA ASP A 78 5.87 -0.81 6.92
C ASP A 78 5.54 -2.31 6.76
N ALA A 79 4.30 -2.62 6.36
CA ALA A 79 3.77 -3.97 6.20
C ALA A 79 3.73 -4.80 7.49
N LEU A 80 3.75 -4.13 8.65
CA LEU A 80 3.65 -4.75 9.98
C LEU A 80 2.22 -4.62 10.50
N MET A 81 1.54 -5.75 10.71
CA MET A 81 0.17 -5.78 11.21
C MET A 81 -0.17 -7.12 11.83
N ASP A 82 -1.31 -7.21 12.51
CA ASP A 82 -1.81 -8.51 12.99
C ASP A 82 -2.07 -9.41 11.77
N SER A 83 -1.49 -10.61 11.74
CA SER A 83 -1.64 -11.50 10.58
C SER A 83 -3.11 -11.90 10.35
N SER A 84 -3.94 -11.87 11.38
CA SER A 84 -5.38 -12.07 11.27
C SER A 84 -6.09 -10.95 10.51
N GLU A 85 -5.59 -9.71 10.59
CA GLU A 85 -6.08 -8.55 9.84
C GLU A 85 -5.77 -8.69 8.35
N LEU A 86 -4.57 -9.19 8.02
CA LEU A 86 -4.16 -9.44 6.64
C LEU A 86 -4.91 -10.63 6.02
N MET A 87 -5.03 -11.73 6.78
CA MET A 87 -5.59 -12.99 6.29
C MET A 87 -7.12 -13.07 6.40
N GLY A 88 -7.75 -12.20 7.19
CA GLY A 88 -9.19 -12.27 7.48
C GLY A 88 -9.56 -13.43 8.42
N SER A 89 -8.60 -13.89 9.23
CA SER A 89 -8.79 -14.97 10.21
C SER A 89 -8.98 -14.40 11.63
N GLY A 90 -8.99 -15.26 12.66
CA GLY A 90 -9.03 -14.83 14.06
C GLY A 90 -10.20 -13.91 14.39
N TYR A 91 -9.91 -12.75 14.99
CA TYR A 91 -10.92 -11.74 15.35
C TYR A 91 -11.73 -11.27 14.14
N PHE A 92 -11.18 -11.30 12.93
CA PHE A 92 -11.86 -10.87 11.71
C PHE A 92 -12.63 -11.98 10.99
N ALA A 93 -12.57 -13.22 11.49
CA ALA A 93 -13.19 -14.39 10.85
C ALA A 93 -14.74 -14.33 10.76
N TYR A 94 -15.40 -13.44 11.50
CA TYR A 94 -16.85 -13.24 11.38
C TYR A 94 -17.25 -12.52 10.09
N LYS A 95 -16.30 -11.90 9.37
CA LYS A 95 -16.54 -11.18 8.11
C LYS A 95 -16.26 -12.06 6.88
N ARG A 96 -16.83 -13.28 6.85
CA ARG A 96 -16.51 -14.29 5.81
C ARG A 96 -16.77 -13.83 4.37
N ASP A 97 -17.74 -12.95 4.16
CA ASP A 97 -18.11 -12.45 2.83
C ASP A 97 -17.31 -11.19 2.41
N VAL A 98 -16.45 -10.68 3.29
CA VAL A 98 -15.61 -9.52 3.00
C VAL A 98 -14.21 -9.99 2.63
N PRO A 99 -13.66 -9.60 1.46
CA PRO A 99 -12.30 -9.99 1.11
C PRO A 99 -11.29 -9.52 2.14
N SER A 100 -10.33 -10.39 2.47
CA SER A 100 -9.20 -10.09 3.35
C SER A 100 -8.23 -9.08 2.73
N GLY A 101 -7.35 -8.49 3.54
CA GLY A 101 -6.33 -7.56 3.05
C GLY A 101 -5.45 -8.19 1.96
N LEU A 102 -5.09 -9.47 2.12
CA LEU A 102 -4.33 -10.21 1.12
C LEU A 102 -5.14 -10.42 -0.17
N GLN A 103 -6.44 -10.71 -0.07
CA GLN A 103 -7.31 -10.83 -1.24
C GLN A 103 -7.45 -9.50 -1.98
N TRP A 104 -7.55 -8.37 -1.28
CA TRP A 104 -7.53 -7.04 -1.89
C TRP A 104 -6.22 -6.76 -2.61
N LEU A 105 -5.08 -7.04 -1.99
CA LEU A 105 -3.77 -6.87 -2.64
C LEU A 105 -3.68 -7.70 -3.94
N ARG A 106 -4.15 -8.95 -3.92
CA ARG A 106 -4.17 -9.80 -5.11
C ARG A 106 -5.05 -9.23 -6.22
N ARG A 107 -6.23 -8.69 -5.90
CA ARG A 107 -7.09 -7.98 -6.87
C ARG A 107 -6.38 -6.75 -7.48
N PHE A 108 -5.63 -6.00 -6.68
CA PHE A 108 -4.83 -4.89 -7.19
C PHE A 108 -3.73 -5.37 -8.14
N LYS A 109 -3.02 -6.45 -7.80
CA LYS A 109 -2.01 -7.04 -8.69
C LYS A 109 -2.59 -7.57 -9.99
N GLU A 110 -3.79 -8.15 -9.95
CA GLU A 110 -4.51 -8.60 -11.14
C GLU A 110 -4.92 -7.41 -12.03
N ARG A 111 -5.35 -6.31 -11.42
CA ARG A 111 -5.83 -5.11 -12.13
C ARG A 111 -4.71 -4.25 -12.70
N TYR A 112 -3.62 -4.06 -11.94
CA TYR A 112 -2.53 -3.13 -12.24
C TYR A 112 -1.22 -3.88 -12.42
N ARG A 113 -0.73 -3.93 -13.67
CA ARG A 113 0.46 -4.70 -14.04
C ARG A 113 1.76 -4.21 -13.41
N HIS A 114 1.79 -2.94 -13.00
CA HIS A 114 2.95 -2.29 -12.42
C HIS A 114 2.65 -1.90 -10.98
N LEU A 115 2.97 -2.78 -10.03
CA LEU A 115 2.70 -2.60 -8.62
C LEU A 115 3.93 -2.94 -7.79
N VAL A 116 4.32 -2.04 -6.90
CA VAL A 116 5.43 -2.20 -5.95
C VAL A 116 5.00 -1.75 -4.56
N TRP A 117 5.69 -2.27 -3.54
CA TRP A 117 5.51 -1.86 -2.15
C TRP A 117 6.80 -1.25 -1.61
N LEU A 118 6.71 -0.05 -1.05
CA LEU A 118 7.82 0.67 -0.43
C LEU A 118 7.66 0.66 1.09
N THR A 119 8.65 0.12 1.80
CA THR A 119 8.66 0.12 3.27
C THR A 119 9.57 1.24 3.79
N PRO A 120 9.22 1.96 4.87
CA PRO A 120 10.10 2.99 5.44
C PRO A 120 11.48 2.47 5.85
N GLU A 121 11.54 1.20 6.28
CA GLU A 121 12.74 0.50 6.70
C GLU A 121 12.73 -0.97 6.28
N ASP A 122 13.85 -1.66 6.44
CA ASP A 122 13.94 -3.12 6.22
C ASP A 122 13.51 -3.86 7.50
N ASN A 123 12.42 -4.62 7.38
CA ASN A 123 11.80 -5.36 8.48
C ASN A 123 12.20 -6.84 8.51
N ASP A 124 13.21 -7.27 7.75
CA ASP A 124 13.67 -8.67 7.73
C ASP A 124 14.10 -9.19 9.11
N SER A 125 14.66 -8.32 9.95
CA SER A 125 15.03 -8.67 11.33
C SER A 125 13.82 -9.00 12.22
N LEU A 126 12.63 -8.51 11.86
CA LEU A 126 11.38 -8.73 12.61
C LEU A 126 10.66 -10.02 12.19
N ALA A 127 11.20 -10.80 11.25
CA ALA A 127 10.58 -12.00 10.70
C ALA A 127 10.08 -13.02 11.73
N ASN A 128 10.74 -13.12 12.90
CA ASN A 128 10.37 -14.04 13.98
C ASN A 128 9.49 -13.40 15.07
N THR A 129 8.97 -12.20 14.83
CA THR A 129 8.08 -11.49 15.76
C THR A 129 6.62 -11.66 15.35
N PHE A 130 5.70 -11.36 16.27
CA PHE A 130 4.26 -11.44 16.02
C PHE A 130 3.82 -10.61 14.80
N TRP A 131 4.36 -9.40 14.65
CA TRP A 131 4.02 -8.49 13.55
C TRP A 131 4.81 -8.77 12.26
N GLY A 132 5.93 -9.50 12.33
CA GLY A 132 6.77 -9.78 11.17
C GLY A 132 6.19 -10.80 10.20
N GLU A 133 5.24 -11.63 10.65
CA GLU A 133 4.57 -12.60 9.79
C GLU A 133 3.86 -11.93 8.61
N SER A 134 3.15 -10.83 8.84
CA SER A 134 2.46 -10.09 7.77
C SER A 134 3.44 -9.54 6.75
N TYR A 135 4.57 -9.00 7.20
CA TYR A 135 5.62 -8.48 6.34
C TYR A 135 6.19 -9.57 5.44
N LEU A 136 6.49 -10.76 5.99
CA LEU A 136 6.98 -11.89 5.20
C LEU A 136 5.97 -12.39 4.17
N ILE A 137 4.68 -12.44 4.52
CA ILE A 137 3.61 -12.81 3.58
C ILE A 137 3.56 -11.79 2.44
N LEU A 138 3.54 -10.49 2.76
CA LEU A 138 3.48 -9.43 1.76
C LEU A 138 4.73 -9.40 0.88
N LYS A 139 5.92 -9.56 1.44
CA LYS A 139 7.20 -9.60 0.69
C LYS A 139 7.24 -10.74 -0.34
N ARG A 140 6.55 -11.86 -0.09
CA ARG A 140 6.40 -12.97 -1.06
C ARG A 140 5.38 -12.67 -2.16
N GLU A 141 4.43 -11.79 -1.88
CA GLU A 141 3.32 -11.47 -2.77
C GLU A 141 3.62 -10.30 -3.69
N VAL A 142 4.31 -9.28 -3.21
CA VAL A 142 4.57 -8.05 -3.97
C VAL A 142 6.05 -7.75 -4.00
N ASP A 143 6.50 -7.18 -5.13
CA ASP A 143 7.84 -6.64 -5.27
C ASP A 143 8.05 -5.49 -4.28
N MET A 144 8.77 -5.77 -3.20
CA MET A 144 8.91 -4.93 -2.02
C MET A 144 10.33 -4.38 -1.90
N HIS A 145 10.45 -3.08 -1.64
CA HIS A 145 11.72 -2.36 -1.53
C HIS A 145 11.70 -1.40 -0.35
N THR A 146 12.85 -1.19 0.30
CA THR A 146 12.97 -0.13 1.31
C THR A 146 13.00 1.25 0.65
N LEU A 147 12.35 2.24 1.26
CA LEU A 147 12.23 3.61 0.79
C LEU A 147 13.53 4.38 1.03
N THR A 148 14.48 4.21 0.12
CA THR A 148 15.68 5.06 0.00
C THR A 148 15.59 5.92 -1.26
N VAL A 149 16.43 6.95 -1.37
CA VAL A 149 16.48 7.81 -2.57
C VAL A 149 16.86 6.98 -3.81
N GLU A 150 17.80 6.06 -3.64
CA GLU A 150 18.28 5.15 -4.68
C GLU A 150 17.18 4.19 -5.12
N ASN A 151 16.50 3.55 -4.17
CA ASN A 151 15.43 2.60 -4.46
C ASN A 151 14.22 3.30 -5.06
N LEU A 152 13.86 4.49 -4.60
CA LEU A 152 12.78 5.28 -5.19
C LEU A 152 13.07 5.60 -6.66
N THR A 153 14.31 6.01 -6.98
CA THR A 153 14.73 6.27 -8.36
C THR A 153 14.68 5.01 -9.21
N SER A 154 15.19 3.89 -8.68
CA SER A 154 15.17 2.58 -9.35
C SER A 154 13.75 2.09 -9.62
N VAL A 155 12.89 2.18 -8.62
CA VAL A 155 11.48 1.79 -8.69
C VAL A 155 10.72 2.65 -9.68
N ILE A 156 10.91 3.98 -9.68
CA ILE A 156 10.30 4.86 -10.68
C ILE A 156 10.77 4.45 -12.08
N LYS A 157 12.07 4.21 -12.30
CA LYS A 157 12.57 3.74 -13.60
C LYS A 157 11.95 2.41 -14.02
N LYS A 158 11.87 1.43 -13.11
CA LYS A 158 11.22 0.13 -13.34
C LYS A 158 9.74 0.29 -13.71
N LEU A 159 9.05 1.18 -12.99
CA LEU A 159 7.71 1.64 -13.28
C LEU A 159 7.67 2.63 -14.45
N MET A 160 8.66 2.79 -15.32
CA MET A 160 8.52 3.63 -16.53
C MET A 160 8.83 2.85 -17.80
N VAL A 161 9.56 1.75 -17.68
CA VAL A 161 9.75 0.81 -18.80
C VAL A 161 8.39 0.20 -19.15
N ALA A 162 7.94 0.46 -20.39
CA ALA A 162 6.80 -0.23 -20.99
C ALA A 162 7.21 -1.67 -21.31
N ARG A 163 6.35 -2.64 -21.00
CA ARG A 163 6.54 -4.02 -21.42
C ARG A 163 5.41 -4.41 -22.36
#